data_AF-A0AAU4F244-F1
#
_entry.id   AF-A0AAU4F244-F1
#
_cell.length_a   1.000
_cell.length_b   1.000
_cell.length_c   1.000
_cell.angle_alpha   90.00
_cell.angle_beta   90.00
_cell.angle_gamma   90.00
#
_symmetry.space_group_name_H-M   'P 1'
#
loop_
_entity.id
_entity.type
_entity.pdbx_description
1 polymer ?
#
loop_
_entity_poly.entity_id
_entity_poly.type
_entity_poly.pdbx_seq_one_letter_code
_entity_poly.pdbx_strand_id
1 'polypeptide(L)'
;MRRSAASVLVTGLLLATAFPAQAAGARVQVSPAAADPDYATTLTVRGSGFQSVPKGYGGIYVLFGWVAGGAWQPSKGGAAGATYRYVPDKESKDNRGFQRFVAFPGSDTASSANGGQLSADGSWSTQLVVPGARFRATDRDGRVVDVDCLTVRCGLITVGAHGVVNANNETFTPVTFAVPTKAAAPPAPAPATTVLPSTSDSPTPTVASPTPSPAPSPSPDPTPTPQPAAAEAPASRGALWWVVSAVALLVTAAALTVPPLLRRRRGSSPDQEGTDS
;
A
#
# COMPACT_ATOMS: atom_id res chain seq x y z
N MET A 1 -13.70 22.64 -81.04
CA MET A 1 -14.03 23.26 -79.74
C MET A 1 -14.38 22.19 -78.72
N ARG A 2 -13.44 21.80 -77.84
CA ARG A 2 -13.75 21.02 -76.63
C ARG A 2 -12.79 21.48 -75.53
N ARG A 3 -13.35 22.15 -74.52
CA ARG A 3 -12.66 22.60 -73.31
C ARG A 3 -12.76 21.45 -72.29
N SER A 4 -11.64 20.91 -71.85
CA SER A 4 -11.61 19.99 -70.71
C SER A 4 -11.24 20.77 -69.46
N ALA A 5 -12.16 20.79 -68.49
CA ALA A 5 -12.06 21.45 -67.21
C ALA A 5 -11.13 20.68 -66.26
N ALA A 6 -10.22 21.41 -65.60
CA ALA A 6 -9.38 20.88 -64.53
C ALA A 6 -10.19 20.81 -63.23
N SER A 7 -10.29 19.62 -62.63
CA SER A 7 -10.84 19.42 -61.30
C SER A 7 -9.73 19.60 -60.27
N VAL A 8 -9.86 20.58 -59.38
CA VAL A 8 -8.97 20.78 -58.22
C VAL A 8 -9.56 20.01 -57.05
N LEU A 9 -8.87 18.95 -56.63
CA LEU A 9 -9.19 18.19 -55.42
C LEU A 9 -8.52 18.89 -54.23
N VAL A 10 -9.31 19.55 -53.37
CA VAL A 10 -8.82 20.13 -52.11
C VAL A 10 -8.93 19.06 -51.03
N THR A 11 -7.82 18.42 -50.67
CA THR A 11 -7.75 17.49 -49.55
C THR A 11 -7.52 18.28 -48.26
N GLY A 12 -8.56 18.41 -47.44
CA GLY A 12 -8.48 19.04 -46.11
C GLY A 12 -7.70 18.15 -45.13
N LEU A 13 -6.52 18.62 -44.71
CA LEU A 13 -5.70 17.99 -43.69
C LEU A 13 -6.24 18.38 -42.30
N LEU A 14 -7.01 17.49 -41.67
CA LEU A 14 -7.39 17.59 -40.26
C LEU A 14 -6.16 17.29 -39.39
N LEU A 15 -5.49 18.34 -38.89
CA LEU A 15 -4.49 18.21 -37.81
C LEU A 15 -5.23 17.85 -36.50
N ALA A 16 -5.40 16.56 -36.24
CA ALA A 16 -5.69 16.08 -34.90
C ALA A 16 -4.44 16.31 -34.03
N THR A 17 -4.47 17.31 -33.15
CA THR A 17 -3.46 17.46 -32.09
C THR A 17 -3.63 16.32 -31.09
N ALA A 18 -2.97 15.20 -31.36
CA ALA A 18 -2.77 14.17 -30.34
C ALA A 18 -1.94 14.78 -29.22
N PHE A 19 -2.60 15.22 -28.13
CA PHE A 19 -1.89 15.47 -26.89
C PHE A 19 -1.18 14.17 -26.51
N PRO A 20 0.12 14.19 -26.17
CA PRO A 20 0.75 12.99 -25.65
C PRO A 20 -0.02 12.62 -24.39
N ALA A 21 -0.59 11.41 -24.37
CA ALA A 21 -1.00 10.79 -23.13
C ALA A 21 0.28 10.67 -22.30
N GLN A 22 0.57 11.67 -21.47
CA GLN A 22 1.58 11.56 -20.45
C GLN A 22 1.26 10.27 -19.71
N ALA A 23 2.18 9.30 -19.73
CA ALA A 23 2.11 8.12 -18.88
C ALA A 23 2.04 8.65 -17.46
N ALA A 24 0.82 8.84 -16.95
CA ALA A 24 0.59 9.32 -15.61
C ALA A 24 1.13 8.21 -14.71
N GLY A 25 2.32 8.44 -14.13
CA GLY A 25 2.85 7.56 -13.10
C GLY A 25 1.83 7.40 -11.96
N ALA A 26 2.07 6.43 -11.08
CA ALA A 26 1.15 6.11 -9.99
C ALA A 26 0.71 7.34 -9.18
N ARG A 27 -0.59 7.43 -8.90
CA ARG A 27 -1.23 8.57 -8.22
C ARG A 27 -2.22 8.08 -7.19
N VAL A 28 -2.31 8.78 -6.07
CA VAL A 28 -3.27 8.49 -5.00
C VAL A 28 -4.15 9.72 -4.76
N GLN A 29 -5.47 9.49 -4.72
CA GLN A 29 -6.49 10.45 -4.35
C GLN A 29 -7.10 10.05 -3.00
N VAL A 30 -7.44 11.05 -2.19
CA VAL A 30 -8.00 10.87 -0.84
C VAL A 30 -9.30 11.65 -0.68
N SER A 31 -10.24 11.08 0.06
CA SER A 31 -11.48 11.73 0.48
C SER A 31 -11.83 11.31 1.91
N PRO A 32 -12.11 12.25 2.84
CA PRO A 32 -11.97 13.70 2.68
C PRO A 32 -10.53 14.16 2.37
N ALA A 33 -10.39 15.39 1.89
CA ALA A 33 -9.08 15.95 1.53
C ALA A 33 -8.21 16.33 2.75
N ALA A 34 -8.82 16.42 3.93
CA ALA A 34 -8.16 16.71 5.20
C ALA A 34 -8.59 15.72 6.28
N ALA A 35 -7.71 15.46 7.24
CA ALA A 35 -7.97 14.67 8.43
C ALA A 35 -8.12 15.55 9.68
N ASP A 36 -8.89 15.09 10.66
CA ASP A 36 -8.97 15.73 11.96
C ASP A 36 -7.61 15.62 12.70
N PRO A 37 -7.11 16.71 13.32
CA PRO A 37 -5.83 16.68 14.02
C PRO A 37 -5.83 15.88 15.32
N ASP A 38 -6.99 15.77 15.98
CA ASP A 38 -7.11 15.23 17.34
C ASP A 38 -7.83 13.87 17.36
N TYR A 39 -8.65 13.58 16.35
CA TYR A 39 -9.47 12.37 16.28
C TYR A 39 -9.20 11.52 15.04
N ALA A 40 -9.51 10.23 15.16
CA ALA A 40 -9.37 9.30 14.05
C ALA A 40 -10.28 9.68 12.88
N THR A 41 -9.72 9.77 11.69
CA THR A 41 -10.43 10.04 10.44
C THR A 41 -10.27 8.86 9.49
N THR A 42 -11.38 8.29 9.02
CA THR A 42 -11.36 7.27 7.96
C THR A 42 -11.37 7.94 6.59
N LEU A 43 -10.34 7.67 5.79
CA LEU A 43 -10.20 8.14 4.42
C LEU A 43 -10.60 7.05 3.44
N THR A 44 -11.36 7.41 2.41
CA THR A 44 -11.42 6.64 1.17
C THR A 44 -10.20 6.98 0.33
N VAL A 45 -9.42 5.97 -0.02
CA VAL A 45 -8.17 6.10 -0.77
C VAL A 45 -8.30 5.38 -2.08
N ARG A 46 -8.01 6.07 -3.19
CA ARG A 46 -8.06 5.51 -4.54
C ARG A 46 -6.72 5.70 -5.23
N GLY A 47 -6.21 4.62 -5.80
CA GLY A 47 -5.00 4.63 -6.60
C GLY A 47 -5.28 4.39 -8.07
N SER A 48 -4.47 4.99 -8.95
CA SER A 48 -4.44 4.71 -10.39
C SER A 48 -3.01 4.80 -10.94
N GLY A 49 -2.75 4.13 -12.07
CA GLY A 49 -1.44 4.15 -12.72
C GLY A 49 -0.37 3.31 -12.00
N PHE A 50 -0.76 2.46 -11.06
CA PHE A 50 0.16 1.54 -10.38
C PHE A 50 0.51 0.35 -11.28
N GLN A 51 1.72 -0.17 -11.14
CA GLN A 51 2.07 -1.43 -11.78
C GLN A 51 1.30 -2.56 -11.10
N SER A 52 0.57 -3.35 -11.89
CA SER A 52 -0.10 -4.58 -11.46
C SER A 52 0.56 -5.78 -12.11
N VAL A 53 1.02 -6.75 -11.31
CA VAL A 53 1.75 -7.93 -11.80
C VAL A 53 0.94 -9.18 -11.51
N PRO A 54 0.27 -9.79 -12.50
CA PRO A 54 -0.46 -11.03 -12.30
C PRO A 54 0.41 -12.13 -11.71
N LYS A 55 -0.08 -12.75 -10.62
CA LYS A 55 0.63 -13.76 -9.81
C LYS A 55 1.97 -13.29 -9.23
N GLY A 56 2.23 -11.97 -9.26
CA GLY A 56 3.41 -11.39 -8.65
C GLY A 56 3.36 -11.49 -7.12
N TYR A 57 4.50 -11.68 -6.49
CA TYR A 57 4.61 -11.70 -5.04
C TYR A 57 4.26 -10.32 -4.45
N GLY A 58 3.41 -10.31 -3.42
CA GLY A 58 3.03 -9.10 -2.72
C GLY A 58 2.00 -8.24 -3.45
N GLY A 59 2.34 -6.97 -3.63
CA GLY A 59 1.43 -5.89 -4.01
C GLY A 59 1.93 -4.55 -3.45
N ILE A 60 1.04 -3.79 -2.82
CA ILE A 60 1.33 -2.46 -2.30
C ILE A 60 0.88 -2.35 -0.85
N TYR A 61 1.74 -1.81 0.02
CA TYR A 61 1.29 -1.26 1.30
C TYR A 61 0.87 0.19 1.13
N VAL A 62 -0.29 0.53 1.69
CA VAL A 62 -0.78 1.90 1.84
C VAL A 62 -0.70 2.24 3.32
N LEU A 63 0.08 3.28 3.64
CA LEU A 63 0.48 3.63 5.00
C LEU A 63 0.18 5.10 5.24
N PHE A 64 -0.16 5.49 6.47
CA PHE A 64 -0.13 6.89 6.88
C PHE A 64 1.14 7.17 7.70
N GLY A 65 1.89 8.21 7.34
CA GLY A 65 3.16 8.46 7.99
C GLY A 65 3.94 9.68 7.50
N TRP A 66 5.17 9.77 7.99
CA TRP A 66 6.16 10.80 7.65
C TRP A 66 7.16 10.29 6.61
N VAL A 67 7.65 11.20 5.78
CA VAL A 67 8.80 10.97 4.88
C VAL A 67 9.84 12.08 5.04
N ALA A 68 11.11 11.72 4.89
CA ALA A 68 12.20 12.67 4.81
C ALA A 68 12.06 13.61 3.60
N GLY A 69 12.65 14.81 3.71
CA GLY A 69 12.84 15.72 2.58
C GLY A 69 13.94 15.20 1.67
N GLY A 70 13.62 14.30 0.74
CA GLY A 70 14.59 13.69 -0.17
C GLY A 70 14.18 12.29 -0.62
N ALA A 71 15.17 11.45 -0.93
CA ALA A 71 15.01 10.05 -1.34
C ALA A 71 14.49 9.17 -0.19
N TRP A 72 13.20 9.31 0.14
CA TRP A 72 12.55 8.49 1.15
C TRP A 72 12.18 7.10 0.61
N GLN A 73 12.00 7.01 -0.70
CA GLN A 73 11.55 5.82 -1.40
C GLN A 73 12.53 4.64 -1.25
N PRO A 74 12.04 3.40 -1.04
CA PRO A 74 12.88 2.21 -1.10
C PRO A 74 13.69 2.09 -2.40
N SER A 75 13.09 2.40 -3.57
CA SER A 75 13.80 2.37 -4.86
C SER A 75 14.94 3.39 -5.00
N LYS A 76 15.04 4.33 -4.05
CA LYS A 76 16.10 5.34 -3.97
C LYS A 76 16.98 5.17 -2.73
N GLY A 77 16.95 3.99 -2.11
CA GLY A 77 17.77 3.66 -0.94
C GLY A 77 17.15 4.07 0.40
N GLY A 78 15.89 4.52 0.40
CA GLY A 78 15.16 4.80 1.62
C GLY A 78 14.74 3.54 2.38
N ALA A 79 14.46 3.69 3.67
CA ALA A 79 14.11 2.59 4.56
C ALA A 79 13.12 3.00 5.67
N ALA A 80 12.25 2.06 6.03
CA ALA A 80 11.34 2.20 7.17
C ALA A 80 12.13 2.42 8.46
N GLY A 81 11.64 3.33 9.30
CA GLY A 81 12.27 3.72 10.56
C GLY A 81 13.39 4.75 10.41
N ALA A 82 13.87 5.00 9.18
CA ALA A 82 14.97 5.93 8.89
C ALA A 82 14.49 7.11 8.04
N THR A 83 14.14 6.86 6.78
CA THR A 83 13.75 7.90 5.80
C THR A 83 12.25 8.01 5.60
N TYR A 84 11.49 7.02 6.07
CA TYR A 84 10.05 7.13 6.26
C TYR A 84 9.63 6.37 7.53
N ARG A 85 8.56 6.82 8.16
CA ARG A 85 7.95 6.22 9.35
C ARG A 85 6.45 6.22 9.19
N TYR A 86 5.76 5.25 9.73
CA TYR A 86 4.30 5.14 9.62
C TYR A 86 3.70 4.68 10.93
N VAL A 87 2.39 4.88 11.06
CA VAL A 87 1.63 4.45 12.24
C VAL A 87 1.72 2.93 12.36
N PRO A 88 2.22 2.39 13.49
CA PRO A 88 2.30 0.95 13.69
C PRO A 88 0.92 0.28 13.68
N ASP A 89 0.81 -0.84 12.98
CA ASP A 89 -0.38 -1.68 12.95
C ASP A 89 -0.01 -3.15 12.82
N LYS A 90 -0.98 -4.04 12.97
CA LYS A 90 -0.79 -5.47 12.66
C LYS A 90 -0.75 -5.67 11.14
N GLU A 91 0.09 -6.59 10.69
CA GLU A 91 0.12 -7.03 9.28
C GLU A 91 -1.00 -8.03 8.95
N SER A 92 -1.67 -8.57 9.97
CA SER A 92 -2.83 -9.45 9.79
C SER A 92 -4.02 -8.72 9.17
N LYS A 93 -4.96 -9.50 8.61
CA LYS A 93 -6.21 -8.96 8.06
C LYS A 93 -6.97 -8.10 9.06
N ASP A 94 -7.08 -8.61 10.28
CA ASP A 94 -7.64 -7.89 11.42
C ASP A 94 -6.59 -6.93 11.98
N ASN A 95 -6.65 -5.69 11.53
CA ASN A 95 -5.79 -4.60 12.00
C ASN A 95 -6.63 -3.34 12.21
N ARG A 96 -6.05 -2.32 12.85
CA ARG A 96 -6.78 -1.10 13.22
C ARG A 96 -7.08 -0.19 12.04
N GLY A 97 -6.50 -0.48 10.88
CA GLY A 97 -6.71 0.23 9.64
C GLY A 97 -5.75 1.35 9.35
N PHE A 98 -4.66 1.44 10.12
CA PHE A 98 -3.58 2.41 9.88
C PHE A 98 -2.65 1.96 8.75
N GLN A 99 -2.69 0.67 8.42
CA GLN A 99 -2.00 0.05 7.29
C GLN A 99 -2.98 -0.77 6.45
N ARG A 100 -2.85 -0.69 5.13
CA ARG A 100 -3.57 -1.56 4.20
C ARG A 100 -2.61 -2.28 3.28
N PHE A 101 -2.87 -3.56 3.05
CA PHE A 101 -2.21 -4.35 2.02
C PHE A 101 -3.16 -4.58 0.86
N VAL A 102 -2.83 -4.01 -0.30
CA VAL A 102 -3.52 -4.23 -1.57
C VAL A 102 -2.69 -5.22 -2.39
N ALA A 103 -3.18 -6.45 -2.56
CA ALA A 103 -2.41 -7.50 -3.21
C ALA A 103 -2.43 -7.38 -4.74
N PHE A 104 -1.38 -7.87 -5.39
CA PHE A 104 -1.44 -8.13 -6.83
C PHE A 104 -2.45 -9.23 -7.17
N PRO A 105 -3.00 -9.23 -8.39
CA PRO A 105 -3.99 -10.22 -8.79
C PRO A 105 -3.39 -11.62 -8.82
N GLY A 106 -3.90 -12.51 -7.96
CA GLY A 106 -3.43 -13.89 -7.84
C GLY A 106 -2.09 -14.06 -7.08
N SER A 107 -1.68 -13.07 -6.28
CA SER A 107 -0.49 -13.17 -5.42
C SER A 107 -0.65 -14.25 -4.35
N ASP A 108 0.42 -15.01 -4.09
CA ASP A 108 0.44 -16.03 -3.02
C ASP A 108 0.35 -15.41 -1.60
N THR A 109 0.58 -14.10 -1.45
CA THR A 109 0.39 -13.40 -0.17
C THR A 109 -1.00 -12.78 -0.02
N ALA A 110 -1.87 -12.89 -1.03
CA ALA A 110 -3.20 -12.27 -1.04
C ALA A 110 -4.11 -12.71 0.13
N SER A 111 -3.82 -13.85 0.76
CA SER A 111 -4.50 -14.31 1.97
C SER A 111 -4.40 -13.34 3.15
N SER A 112 -3.44 -12.41 3.15
CA SER A 112 -3.31 -11.36 4.18
C SER A 112 -3.85 -9.99 3.72
N ALA A 113 -4.33 -9.88 2.48
CA ALA A 113 -4.83 -8.62 1.95
C ALA A 113 -6.07 -8.15 2.72
N ASN A 114 -5.99 -6.92 3.23
CA ASN A 114 -7.08 -6.19 3.89
C ASN A 114 -7.36 -4.83 3.25
N GLY A 115 -6.59 -4.48 2.21
CA GLY A 115 -6.79 -3.31 1.37
C GLY A 115 -7.50 -3.59 0.06
N GLY A 116 -7.83 -4.85 -0.23
CA GLY A 116 -8.35 -5.30 -1.52
C GLY A 116 -7.26 -5.81 -2.45
N GLN A 117 -7.54 -5.79 -3.75
CA GLN A 117 -6.66 -6.30 -4.80
C GLN A 117 -6.47 -5.22 -5.86
N LEU A 118 -5.26 -5.14 -6.42
CA LEU A 118 -4.98 -4.30 -7.59
C LEU A 118 -5.68 -4.88 -8.82
N SER A 119 -6.37 -4.02 -9.54
CA SER A 119 -6.89 -4.31 -10.87
C SER A 119 -5.74 -4.45 -11.88
N ALA A 120 -6.02 -5.08 -13.03
CA ALA A 120 -5.04 -5.24 -14.11
C ALA A 120 -4.60 -3.90 -14.72
N ASP A 121 -5.48 -2.88 -14.68
CA ASP A 121 -5.22 -1.52 -15.18
C ASP A 121 -4.46 -0.63 -14.17
N GLY A 122 -4.04 -1.18 -13.03
CA GLY A 122 -3.33 -0.44 -11.98
C GLY A 122 -4.22 0.40 -11.07
N SER A 123 -5.55 0.24 -11.14
CA SER A 123 -6.48 0.86 -10.22
C SER A 123 -6.69 0.04 -8.94
N TRP A 124 -7.00 0.72 -7.84
CA TRP A 124 -7.42 0.12 -6.57
C TRP A 124 -8.16 1.13 -5.69
N SER A 125 -8.91 0.64 -4.70
CA SER A 125 -9.58 1.49 -3.69
C SER A 125 -9.59 0.80 -2.33
N THR A 126 -9.39 1.55 -1.26
CA THR A 126 -9.47 1.04 0.12
C THR A 126 -9.92 2.13 1.11
N GLN A 127 -10.15 1.74 2.36
CA GLN A 127 -10.31 2.67 3.48
C GLN A 127 -9.05 2.66 4.33
N LEU A 128 -8.51 3.83 4.69
CA LEU A 128 -7.35 3.97 5.58
C LEU A 128 -7.72 4.89 6.75
N VAL A 129 -7.35 4.50 7.96
CA VAL A 129 -7.58 5.32 9.16
C VAL A 129 -6.33 6.17 9.41
N VAL A 130 -6.52 7.48 9.58
CA VAL A 130 -5.53 8.41 10.13
C VAL A 130 -5.88 8.63 11.59
N PRO A 131 -5.02 8.26 12.57
CA PRO A 131 -5.37 8.34 13.99
C PRO A 131 -5.46 9.77 14.54
N GLY A 132 -4.87 10.73 13.83
CA GLY A 132 -4.70 12.13 14.23
C GLY A 132 -3.38 12.67 13.68
N ALA A 133 -3.05 13.92 14.00
CA ALA A 133 -1.82 14.59 13.55
C ALA A 133 -0.56 14.14 14.27
N ARG A 134 -0.69 13.42 15.39
CA ARG A 134 0.42 12.96 16.23
C ARG A 134 0.34 11.47 16.46
N PHE A 135 1.47 10.78 16.31
CA PHE A 135 1.55 9.35 16.58
C PHE A 135 2.96 8.92 16.99
N ARG A 136 3.04 7.76 17.64
CA ARG A 136 4.30 7.08 17.96
C ARG A 136 4.64 6.08 16.86
N ALA A 137 5.87 6.15 16.35
CA ALA A 137 6.44 5.22 15.38
C ALA A 137 7.65 4.49 15.99
N THR A 138 8.18 3.52 15.26
CA THR A 138 9.45 2.86 15.59
C THR A 138 10.53 3.30 14.60
N ASP A 139 11.72 3.63 15.09
CA ASP A 139 12.88 3.92 14.25
C ASP A 139 13.64 2.64 13.83
N ARG A 140 14.76 2.81 13.13
CA ARG A 140 15.56 1.69 12.62
C ARG A 140 16.20 0.86 13.74
N ASP A 141 16.45 1.46 14.90
CA ASP A 141 17.07 0.82 16.06
C ASP A 141 16.01 0.21 17.01
N GLY A 142 14.73 0.26 16.63
CA GLY A 142 13.64 -0.25 17.45
C GLY A 142 13.16 0.74 18.52
N ARG A 143 13.66 1.99 18.53
CA ARG A 143 13.23 2.98 19.51
C ARG A 143 11.91 3.61 19.10
N VAL A 144 11.10 3.94 20.10
CA VAL A 144 9.87 4.69 19.89
C VAL A 144 10.20 6.16 19.64
N VAL A 145 9.63 6.73 18.58
CA VAL A 145 9.81 8.14 18.18
C VAL A 145 8.44 8.77 17.99
N ASP A 146 8.24 9.96 18.55
CA ASP A 146 7.05 10.76 18.31
C ASP A 146 7.14 11.48 16.97
N VAL A 147 6.05 11.43 16.20
CA VAL A 147 5.89 12.16 14.93
C VAL A 147 4.77 13.18 15.11
N ASP A 148 5.07 14.46 14.89
CA ASP A 148 4.10 15.54 14.88
C ASP A 148 3.94 16.11 13.45
N CYS A 149 2.88 15.66 12.77
CA CYS A 149 2.56 16.05 11.39
C CYS A 149 2.16 17.52 11.21
N LEU A 150 1.99 18.27 12.29
CA LEU A 150 1.82 19.73 12.24
C LEU A 150 3.17 20.44 12.05
N THR A 151 4.28 19.73 12.27
CA THR A 151 5.65 20.28 12.17
C THR A 151 6.48 19.60 11.08
N VAL A 152 6.09 18.39 10.65
CA VAL A 152 6.78 17.63 9.61
C VAL A 152 5.82 17.20 8.49
N ARG A 153 6.39 16.83 7.33
CA ARG A 153 5.58 16.41 6.18
C ARG A 153 5.05 14.99 6.35
N CYS A 154 3.77 14.87 6.69
CA CYS A 154 3.05 13.60 6.71
C CYS A 154 2.10 13.43 5.52
N GLY A 155 1.73 12.19 5.25
CA GLY A 155 0.84 11.84 4.17
C GLY A 155 0.65 10.34 4.02
N LEU A 156 -0.06 9.96 2.96
CA LEU A 156 -0.17 8.58 2.53
C LEU A 156 1.08 8.19 1.75
N ILE A 157 1.67 7.09 2.16
CA ILE A 157 2.84 6.48 1.54
C ILE A 157 2.36 5.18 0.88
N THR A 158 2.70 4.99 -0.40
CA THR A 158 2.67 3.68 -1.01
C THR A 158 4.09 3.17 -1.21
N VAL A 159 4.30 1.89 -0.91
CA VAL A 159 5.55 1.16 -1.18
C VAL A 159 5.21 -0.27 -1.56
N GLY A 160 6.14 -0.98 -2.21
CA GLY A 160 5.93 -2.40 -2.48
C GLY A 160 5.78 -3.21 -1.19
N ALA A 161 4.84 -4.14 -1.19
CA ALA A 161 4.55 -4.96 -0.02
C ALA A 161 5.61 -6.05 0.20
N HIS A 162 5.72 -6.51 1.45
CA HIS A 162 6.61 -7.59 1.87
C HIS A 162 8.08 -7.42 1.43
N GLY A 163 8.56 -6.17 1.43
CA GLY A 163 9.96 -5.83 1.13
C GLY A 163 10.28 -5.70 -0.36
N VAL A 164 9.30 -5.83 -1.26
CA VAL A 164 9.52 -5.62 -2.69
C VAL A 164 9.80 -4.14 -2.96
N VAL A 165 10.97 -3.86 -3.55
CA VAL A 165 11.31 -2.51 -4.03
C VAL A 165 10.72 -2.32 -5.41
N ASN A 166 9.86 -1.31 -5.58
CA ASN A 166 9.22 -1.04 -6.86
C ASN A 166 8.89 0.45 -7.02
N ALA A 167 9.71 1.15 -7.81
CA ALA A 167 9.55 2.57 -8.09
C ALA A 167 8.19 2.92 -8.73
N ASN A 168 7.59 2.01 -9.50
CA ASN A 168 6.29 2.25 -10.14
C ASN A 168 5.13 2.23 -9.15
N ASN A 169 5.35 1.73 -7.93
CA ASN A 169 4.35 1.61 -6.88
C ASN A 169 4.64 2.49 -5.65
N GLU A 170 5.63 3.38 -5.77
CA GLU A 170 6.05 4.27 -4.70
C GLU A 170 5.50 5.69 -4.91
N THR A 171 4.59 6.10 -4.03
CA THR A 171 3.95 7.41 -4.10
C THR A 171 3.90 8.04 -2.71
N PHE A 172 3.82 9.37 -2.69
CA PHE A 172 3.55 10.13 -1.47
C PHE A 172 2.48 11.18 -1.76
N THR A 173 1.35 11.09 -1.06
CA THR A 173 0.26 12.06 -1.14
C THR A 173 0.15 12.75 0.21
N PRO A 174 0.50 14.05 0.32
CA PRO A 174 0.36 14.80 1.56
C PRO A 174 -1.07 14.76 2.11
N VAL A 175 -1.19 14.69 3.42
CA VAL A 175 -2.47 14.86 4.13
C VAL A 175 -2.40 16.16 4.91
N THR A 176 -3.40 17.00 4.74
CA THR A 176 -3.57 18.21 5.54
C THR A 176 -4.44 17.90 6.75
N PHE A 177 -4.27 18.70 7.81
CA PHE A 177 -5.05 18.59 9.02
C PHE A 177 -5.96 19.81 9.17
N ALA A 178 -7.25 19.55 9.34
CA ALA A 178 -8.25 20.56 9.59
C ALA A 178 -9.38 19.92 10.38
N VAL A 179 -9.96 20.68 11.33
CA VAL A 179 -11.17 20.25 12.00
C VAL A 179 -12.26 20.12 10.94
N PRO A 180 -12.91 18.95 10.78
CA PRO A 180 -13.98 18.79 9.83
C PRO A 180 -15.07 19.81 10.17
N THR A 181 -15.29 20.80 9.30
CA THR A 181 -16.52 21.58 9.39
C THR A 181 -17.66 20.60 9.18
N LYS A 182 -18.44 20.34 10.23
CA LYS A 182 -19.68 19.57 10.14
C LYS A 182 -20.42 20.11 8.93
N ALA A 183 -20.54 19.31 7.87
CA ALA A 183 -21.29 19.70 6.69
C ALA A 183 -22.64 20.21 7.20
N ALA A 184 -22.97 21.47 6.90
CA ALA A 184 -24.22 22.05 7.34
C ALA A 184 -25.32 21.08 6.91
N ALA A 185 -26.17 20.67 7.86
CA ALA A 185 -27.35 19.91 7.52
C ALA A 185 -28.06 20.67 6.38
N PRO A 186 -28.55 19.98 5.33
CA PRO A 186 -29.38 20.64 4.32
C PRO A 186 -30.42 21.50 5.03
N PRO A 187 -30.63 22.76 4.62
CA PRO A 187 -31.63 23.60 5.26
C PRO A 187 -32.93 22.81 5.34
N ALA A 188 -33.52 22.76 6.53
CA ALA A 188 -34.82 22.14 6.71
C ALA A 188 -35.77 22.73 5.65
N PRO A 189 -36.57 21.90 4.94
CA PRO A 189 -37.52 22.43 3.98
C PRO A 189 -38.34 23.53 4.66
N ALA A 190 -38.44 24.68 4.00
CA ALA A 190 -39.22 25.80 4.51
C ALA A 190 -40.64 25.30 4.84
N PRO A 191 -41.25 25.75 5.96
CA PRO A 191 -42.62 25.40 6.26
C PRO A 191 -43.49 25.79 5.06
N ALA A 192 -44.18 24.81 4.48
CA ALA A 192 -45.12 25.06 3.42
C ALA A 192 -46.19 26.02 3.95
N THR A 193 -46.29 27.20 3.35
CA THR A 193 -47.42 28.11 3.58
C THR A 193 -48.69 27.34 3.19
N THR A 194 -49.52 27.03 4.19
CA THR A 194 -50.84 26.45 3.97
C THR A 194 -51.69 27.46 3.20
N VAL A 195 -51.77 27.30 1.89
CA VAL A 195 -52.83 27.93 1.10
C VAL A 195 -54.06 27.04 1.25
N LEU A 196 -55.13 27.63 1.78
CA LEU A 196 -56.45 27.00 1.87
C LEU A 196 -56.92 26.56 0.47
N PRO A 197 -57.38 25.32 0.27
CA PRO A 197 -57.88 24.89 -1.03
C PRO A 197 -59.28 25.48 -1.30
N SER A 198 -59.39 26.23 -2.40
CA SER A 198 -60.67 26.46 -3.09
C SER A 198 -60.99 25.26 -3.99
N THR A 199 -62.25 24.84 -3.95
CA THR A 199 -62.85 23.73 -4.69
C THR A 199 -62.71 23.86 -6.22
N SER A 200 -62.26 22.80 -6.90
CA SER A 200 -63.07 22.01 -7.85
C SER A 200 -62.23 21.17 -8.82
N ASP A 201 -62.75 19.96 -9.00
CA ASP A 201 -62.60 18.99 -10.10
C ASP A 201 -61.37 18.07 -10.21
N SER A 202 -61.71 16.79 -9.96
CA SER A 202 -61.07 15.51 -10.25
C SER A 202 -60.71 15.37 -11.75
N PRO A 203 -59.64 14.64 -12.11
CA PRO A 203 -59.77 13.17 -12.19
C PRO A 203 -58.62 12.40 -11.54
N THR A 204 -59.01 11.25 -11.01
CA THR A 204 -58.20 10.14 -10.50
C THR A 204 -57.08 9.71 -11.47
N PRO A 205 -55.88 9.44 -10.96
CA PRO A 205 -55.19 8.21 -11.34
C PRO A 205 -54.90 7.34 -10.12
N THR A 206 -55.30 6.07 -10.24
CA THR A 206 -54.94 4.95 -9.37
C THR A 206 -53.42 4.84 -9.26
N VAL A 207 -52.88 4.97 -8.04
CA VAL A 207 -51.52 4.53 -7.72
C VAL A 207 -51.60 3.52 -6.58
N ALA A 208 -51.07 2.34 -6.86
CA ALA A 208 -50.99 1.21 -5.96
C ALA A 208 -50.15 1.54 -4.71
N SER A 209 -50.67 1.12 -3.56
CA SER A 209 -50.03 1.21 -2.25
C SER A 209 -48.91 0.17 -2.13
N PRO A 210 -47.66 0.53 -1.80
CA PRO A 210 -46.69 -0.45 -1.31
C PRO A 210 -46.93 -0.69 0.19
N THR A 211 -47.29 -1.92 0.51
CA THR A 211 -47.35 -2.47 1.87
C THR A 211 -46.02 -2.25 2.61
N PRO A 212 -46.01 -1.73 3.85
CA PRO A 212 -44.78 -1.68 4.64
C PRO A 212 -44.29 -3.09 4.98
N SER A 213 -43.03 -3.37 4.64
CA SER A 213 -42.31 -4.60 4.96
C SER A 213 -42.05 -4.68 6.48
N PRO A 214 -42.31 -5.83 7.14
CA PRO A 214 -42.03 -5.98 8.57
C PRO A 214 -40.53 -6.01 8.87
N ALA A 215 -40.15 -5.33 9.96
CA ALA A 215 -38.80 -5.26 10.48
C ALA A 215 -38.22 -6.65 10.79
N PRO A 216 -36.92 -6.92 10.52
CA PRO A 216 -36.31 -8.18 10.90
C PRO A 216 -36.13 -8.29 12.42
N SER A 217 -36.55 -9.43 12.95
CA SER A 217 -36.34 -9.88 14.33
C SER A 217 -34.84 -10.07 14.62
N PRO A 218 -34.34 -9.73 15.83
CA PRO A 218 -32.95 -10.01 16.19
C PRO A 218 -32.71 -11.51 16.29
N SER A 219 -31.62 -11.97 15.66
CA SER A 219 -31.09 -13.33 15.77
C SER A 219 -30.44 -13.53 17.15
N PRO A 220 -30.59 -14.68 17.82
CA PRO A 220 -29.92 -14.95 19.09
C PRO A 220 -28.40 -15.03 18.95
N ASP A 221 -27.71 -14.57 19.99
CA ASP A 221 -26.25 -14.61 20.20
C ASP A 221 -25.69 -16.04 20.02
N PRO A 222 -24.56 -16.22 19.31
CA PRO A 222 -23.85 -17.49 19.33
C PRO A 222 -23.15 -17.68 20.69
N THR A 223 -23.46 -18.82 21.32
CA THR A 223 -22.76 -19.34 22.50
C THR A 223 -21.25 -19.44 22.22
N PRO A 224 -20.35 -18.95 23.10
CA PRO A 224 -18.91 -19.08 22.88
C PRO A 224 -18.48 -20.55 22.99
N THR A 225 -17.94 -21.10 21.90
CA THR A 225 -17.22 -22.37 21.89
C THR A 225 -15.89 -22.21 22.64
N PRO A 226 -15.52 -23.08 23.59
CA PRO A 226 -14.24 -22.99 24.28
C PRO A 226 -13.07 -23.20 23.31
N GLN A 227 -12.17 -22.21 23.27
CA GLN A 227 -10.93 -22.22 22.53
C GLN A 227 -9.95 -23.22 23.17
N PRO A 228 -9.39 -24.20 22.41
CA PRO A 228 -8.33 -25.07 22.90
C PRO A 228 -7.09 -24.24 23.28
N ALA A 229 -6.48 -24.58 24.41
CA ALA A 229 -5.26 -23.98 24.93
C ALA A 229 -4.16 -23.92 23.85
N ALA A 230 -3.52 -22.76 23.73
CA ALA A 230 -2.38 -22.54 22.87
C ALA A 230 -1.26 -23.53 23.24
N ALA A 231 -0.92 -24.43 22.31
CA ALA A 231 0.36 -25.08 22.33
C ALA A 231 1.43 -24.05 21.93
N GLU A 232 2.45 -23.89 22.77
CA GLU A 232 3.61 -23.04 22.53
C GLU A 232 4.30 -23.44 21.21
N ALA A 233 4.38 -22.49 20.28
CA ALA A 233 5.18 -22.67 19.07
C ALA A 233 6.67 -22.47 19.40
N PRO A 234 7.58 -23.36 18.96
CA PRO A 234 9.01 -23.21 19.18
C PRO A 234 9.56 -21.99 18.43
N ALA A 235 10.43 -21.24 19.11
CA ALA A 235 11.11 -20.06 18.61
C ALA A 235 11.69 -20.25 17.21
N SER A 236 11.36 -19.33 16.30
CA SER A 236 11.79 -19.30 14.92
C SER A 236 13.31 -19.11 14.80
N ARG A 237 13.99 -20.20 14.42
CA ARG A 237 15.40 -20.22 13.98
C ARG A 237 15.57 -19.62 12.57
N GLY A 238 15.02 -18.43 12.33
CA GLY A 238 14.96 -17.78 11.02
C GLY A 238 16.00 -16.68 10.77
N ALA A 239 16.84 -16.35 11.76
CA ALA A 239 17.68 -15.14 11.71
C ALA A 239 19.17 -15.36 11.38
N LEU A 240 19.61 -16.60 11.10
CA LEU A 240 21.05 -16.94 11.02
C LEU A 240 21.57 -17.40 9.65
N TRP A 241 20.73 -17.49 8.61
CA TRP A 241 21.17 -18.02 7.32
C TRP A 241 21.91 -17.00 6.43
N TRP A 242 21.71 -15.70 6.66
CA TRP A 242 22.40 -14.65 5.88
C TRP A 242 23.87 -14.45 6.31
N VAL A 243 24.20 -14.75 7.57
CA VAL A 243 25.56 -14.57 8.12
C VAL A 243 26.50 -15.67 7.63
N VAL A 244 26.00 -16.89 7.39
CA VAL A 244 26.85 -18.01 6.93
C VAL A 244 27.27 -17.85 5.46
N SER A 245 26.41 -17.27 4.60
CA SER A 245 26.72 -17.07 3.17
C SER A 245 27.74 -15.95 2.93
N ALA A 246 27.81 -14.93 3.80
CA ALA A 246 28.78 -13.83 3.66
C ALA A 246 30.21 -14.24 4.10
N VAL A 247 30.33 -15.15 5.08
CA VAL A 247 31.64 -15.64 5.56
C VAL A 247 32.23 -16.67 4.60
N ALA A 248 31.41 -17.51 3.95
CA ALA A 248 31.89 -18.50 2.97
C ALA A 248 32.49 -17.86 1.70
N LEU A 249 31.99 -16.69 1.26
CA LEU A 249 32.50 -16.00 0.07
C LEU A 249 33.81 -15.21 0.33
N LEU A 250 34.06 -14.81 1.58
CA LEU A 250 35.29 -14.10 1.97
C LEU A 250 36.48 -15.05 2.20
N VAL A 251 36.23 -16.31 2.54
CA VAL A 251 37.30 -17.32 2.75
C VAL A 251 37.81 -17.90 1.42
N THR A 252 37.00 -17.95 0.35
CA THR A 252 37.46 -18.44 -0.96
C THR A 252 38.28 -17.40 -1.75
N ALA A 253 38.03 -16.10 -1.55
CA ALA A 253 38.79 -15.04 -2.21
C ALA A 253 40.21 -14.84 -1.65
N ALA A 254 40.45 -15.17 -0.37
CA ALA A 254 41.77 -15.05 0.25
C ALA A 254 42.72 -16.23 -0.08
N ALA A 255 42.21 -17.34 -0.60
CA ALA A 255 43.03 -18.52 -0.94
C ALA A 255 43.67 -18.45 -2.34
N LEU A 256 43.32 -17.47 -3.18
CA LEU A 256 43.77 -17.35 -4.58
C LEU A 256 44.88 -16.29 -4.80
N THR A 257 45.34 -15.60 -3.76
CA THR A 257 46.34 -14.52 -3.87
C THR A 257 47.66 -14.77 -3.12
N VAL A 258 47.89 -15.97 -2.59
CA VAL A 258 49.17 -16.34 -1.97
C VAL A 258 50.02 -17.17 -2.95
N PRO A 259 51.18 -16.67 -3.42
CA PRO A 259 52.07 -17.45 -4.29
C PRO A 259 52.71 -18.61 -3.51
N PRO A 260 52.92 -19.79 -4.15
CA PRO A 260 53.42 -20.97 -3.46
C PRO A 260 54.92 -20.84 -3.16
N LEU A 261 55.25 -20.51 -1.91
CA LEU A 261 56.62 -20.64 -1.39
C LEU A 261 56.93 -22.12 -1.12
N LEU A 262 57.63 -22.74 -2.08
CA LEU A 262 58.71 -23.70 -1.89
C LEU A 262 58.58 -24.69 -0.72
N ARG A 263 57.80 -25.76 -0.94
CA ARG A 263 57.91 -27.01 -0.16
C ARG A 263 59.15 -27.79 -0.62
N ARG A 264 60.34 -27.41 -0.12
CA ARG A 264 61.57 -28.19 -0.30
C ARG A 264 62.18 -28.56 1.05
N ARG A 265 61.60 -29.58 1.70
CA ARG A 265 62.33 -30.49 2.60
C ARG A 265 61.77 -31.91 2.44
N ARG A 266 62.47 -32.68 1.61
CA ARG A 266 62.50 -34.15 1.63
C ARG A 266 63.90 -34.57 2.09
N GLY A 267 63.95 -35.62 2.91
CA GLY A 267 65.14 -36.24 3.48
C GLY A 267 65.27 -35.86 4.96
N SER A 268 65.08 -36.74 5.95
CA SER A 268 65.36 -38.18 5.97
C SER A 268 64.47 -38.90 6.99
N SER A 269 64.00 -40.10 6.63
CA SER A 269 63.29 -41.04 7.51
C SER A 269 64.19 -41.65 8.58
N PRO A 270 63.63 -42.12 9.70
CA PRO A 270 64.25 -43.13 10.57
C PRO A 270 63.67 -44.53 10.27
N ASP A 271 64.54 -45.51 10.07
CA ASP A 271 64.24 -46.95 10.24
C ASP A 271 65.46 -47.54 10.97
N GLN A 272 65.30 -47.92 12.24
CA GLN A 272 65.03 -49.28 12.74
C GLN A 272 66.29 -50.16 12.86
N GLU A 273 66.76 -50.27 14.12
CA GLU A 273 67.05 -51.50 14.89
C GLU A 273 67.45 -52.80 14.16
N GLY A 274 68.61 -53.36 14.54
CA GLY A 274 69.00 -54.73 14.21
C GLY A 274 70.45 -55.07 14.63
N THR A 275 70.57 -55.87 15.68
CA THR A 275 71.75 -56.48 16.31
C THR A 275 72.48 -57.51 15.46
N ASP A 276 73.81 -57.63 15.57
CA ASP A 276 74.54 -58.81 16.09
C ASP A 276 76.03 -58.87 15.71
N SER A 277 76.82 -59.34 16.69
CA SER A 277 78.20 -59.92 16.66
C SER A 277 79.40 -59.00 16.46
#